data_AF-A0A9Y2IBZ1-F1
#
_entry.id   AF-A0A9Y2IBZ1-F1
#
_cell.length_a   1.000
_cell.length_b   1.000
_cell.length_c   1.000
_cell.angle_alpha   90.00
_cell.angle_beta   90.00
_cell.angle_gamma   90.00
#
_symmetry.space_group_name_H-M   'P 1'
#
loop_
_entity.id
_entity.type
_entity.pdbx_description
1 polymer ?
#
loop_
_entity_poly.entity_id
_entity_poly.type
_entity_poly.pdbx_seq_one_letter_code
_entity_poly.pdbx_strand_id
1 'polypeptide(L)' 'MTLVTNAVVAWTTEYYGLAVESMRTAGRRIDDEVLAHISAAHSENINFFGSIDVDIEGELAQLGPTGYRPLRVRDTLF' A
#
# COMPACT_ATOMS: atom_id res chain seq x y z
N MET A 1 -0.90 6.54 21.12
CA MET A 1 -1.03 5.58 20.00
C MET A 1 -1.37 6.35 18.73
N THR A 2 -0.44 7.15 18.20
CA THR A 2 -0.74 8.05 17.06
C THR A 2 0.35 7.98 16.00
N LEU A 3 1.63 7.93 16.39
CA LEU A 3 2.74 7.89 15.44
C LEU A 3 2.71 6.64 14.53
N VAL A 4 2.54 5.45 15.11
CA VAL A 4 2.50 4.20 14.34
C VAL A 4 1.31 4.18 13.39
N THR A 5 0.12 4.52 13.88
CA THR A 5 -1.09 4.60 13.05
C THR A 5 -0.94 5.61 11.92
N ASN A 6 -0.39 6.80 12.20
CA ASN A 6 -0.16 7.83 11.19
C ASN A 6 0.89 7.39 10.16
N ALA A 7 1.96 6.71 10.58
CA ALA A 7 2.97 6.16 9.69
C ALA A 7 2.38 5.10 8.76
N VAL A 8 1.56 4.17 9.29
CA VAL A 8 0.89 3.14 8.47
C VAL A 8 -0.10 3.77 7.49
N VAL A 9 -0.88 4.76 7.92
CA VAL A 9 -1.83 5.47 7.05
C VAL A 9 -1.08 6.22 5.95
N ALA A 10 -0.01 6.93 6.27
CA ALA A 10 0.81 7.65 5.30
C ALA A 10 1.41 6.69 4.26
N TRP A 11 2.08 5.63 4.73
CA TRP A 11 2.69 4.61 3.86
C TRP A 11 1.66 3.93 2.95
N THR A 12 0.49 3.56 3.49
CA THR A 12 -0.59 2.91 2.72
C THR A 12 -1.15 3.85 1.65
N THR A 13 -1.30 5.13 1.99
CA THR A 13 -1.79 6.15 1.05
C THR A 13 -0.82 6.35 -0.12
N GLU A 14 0.47 6.41 0.17
CA GLU A 14 1.53 6.53 -0.85
C GLU A 14 1.55 5.31 -1.78
N TYR A 15 1.48 4.10 -1.22
CA TYR A 15 1.46 2.87 -2.02
C TYR A 15 0.21 2.76 -2.92
N TYR A 16 -0.96 3.23 -2.45
CA TYR A 16 -2.16 3.34 -3.29
C TYR A 16 -1.98 4.37 -4.42
N GLY A 17 -1.29 5.47 -4.17
CA GLY A 17 -0.90 6.43 -5.21
C GLY A 17 -0.12 5.76 -6.35
N LEU A 18 0.91 4.98 -6.01
CA LEU A 18 1.70 4.22 -6.99
C LEU A 18 0.83 3.23 -7.78
N ALA A 19 -0.10 2.56 -7.11
CA ALA A 19 -1.03 1.64 -7.77
C ALA A 19 -1.93 2.39 -8.77
N VAL A 20 -2.53 3.51 -8.36
CA VAL A 20 -3.40 4.33 -9.22
C VAL A 20 -2.65 4.86 -10.43
N GLU A 21 -1.44 5.34 -10.25
CA GLU A 21 -0.59 5.83 -11.35
C GLU A 21 -0.27 4.71 -12.35
N SER A 22 0.14 3.54 -11.87
CA SER A 22 0.38 2.36 -12.71
C SER A 22 -0.86 1.96 -13.52
N MET A 23 -2.04 1.95 -12.88
CA MET A 23 -3.30 1.65 -13.55
C MET A 23 -3.67 2.68 -14.61
N ARG A 24 -3.51 3.98 -14.33
CA ARG A 24 -3.75 5.06 -15.29
C ARG A 24 -2.81 4.97 -16.49
N THR A 25 -1.54 4.68 -16.24
CA THR A 25 -0.52 4.48 -17.30
C THR A 25 -0.86 3.28 -18.18
N ALA A 26 -1.45 2.22 -17.61
CA ALA A 26 -1.97 1.07 -18.34
C ALA A 26 -3.29 1.36 -19.10
N GLY A 27 -3.75 2.61 -19.14
CA GLY A 27 -4.96 3.04 -19.84
C GLY A 27 -6.26 2.82 -19.07
N ARG A 28 -6.21 2.43 -17.79
CA ARG A 28 -7.43 2.30 -16.98
C ARG A 28 -7.91 3.68 -16.50
N ARG A 29 -9.19 3.97 -16.72
CA ARG A 29 -9.84 5.14 -16.11
C ARG A 29 -10.11 4.87 -14.63
N ILE A 30 -9.60 5.74 -13.78
CA ILE A 30 -9.87 5.75 -12.33
C ILE A 30 -10.28 7.16 -11.96
N ASP A 31 -11.57 7.34 -11.68
CA ASP A 31 -12.13 8.63 -11.28
C ASP A 31 -11.73 8.96 -9.83
N ASP A 32 -11.31 10.21 -9.60
CA ASP A 32 -10.86 10.67 -8.27
C ASP A 32 -11.97 10.58 -7.21
N GLU A 33 -13.23 10.69 -7.62
CA GLU A 33 -14.39 10.50 -6.75
C GLU A 33 -14.42 9.10 -6.13
N VAL A 34 -14.03 8.06 -6.88
CA VAL A 34 -13.94 6.69 -6.36
C VAL A 34 -12.81 6.58 -5.34
N LEU A 35 -11.68 7.26 -5.58
CA LEU A 35 -10.55 7.27 -4.66
C LEU A 35 -10.89 7.92 -3.31
N ALA A 36 -11.79 8.92 -3.29
CA ALA A 36 -12.25 9.55 -2.07
C ALA A 36 -12.99 8.59 -1.11
N HIS A 37 -13.45 7.44 -1.62
CA HIS A 37 -14.13 6.42 -0.83
C HIS A 37 -13.19 5.31 -0.33
N ILE A 38 -11.90 5.34 -0.70
CA ILE A 38 -10.90 4.38 -0.24
C ILE A 38 -10.20 4.92 1.01
N SER A 39 -10.41 4.25 2.14
CA SER A 39 -9.74 4.60 3.39
C SER A 39 -8.45 3.81 3.57
N ALA A 40 -7.32 4.51 3.69
CA ALA A 40 -6.05 3.92 4.09
C ALA A 40 -6.08 3.35 5.52
N ALA A 41 -7.02 3.80 6.36
CA ALA A 41 -7.20 3.30 7.72
C ALA A 41 -8.00 1.98 7.78
N HIS A 42 -8.58 1.54 6.66
CA HIS A 42 -9.36 0.30 6.58
C HIS A 42 -8.49 -0.92 6.19
N SER A 43 -7.16 -0.78 6.16
CA SER A 43 -6.29 -1.92 5.91
C SER A 43 -6.48 -2.94 7.02
N GLU A 44 -6.90 -4.16 6.66
CA GLU A 44 -7.03 -5.35 7.53
C GLU A 44 -5.78 -5.64 8.39
N ASN A 45 -4.65 -5.00 8.09
CA ASN A 45 -3.34 -5.22 8.69
C ASN A 45 -3.07 -4.45 10.00
N ILE A 46 -3.94 -3.53 10.42
CA ILE A 46 -3.76 -2.83 11.71
C ILE A 46 -4.43 -3.66 12.80
N ASN A 47 -3.72 -4.68 13.29
CA ASN A 47 -4.08 -5.31 14.55
C ASN A 47 -3.57 -4.43 15.71
N PHE A 48 -4.50 -3.84 16.46
CA PHE A 48 -4.18 -3.01 17.64
C PHE A 48 -3.70 -3.83 18.84
N PHE A 49 -3.77 -5.16 18.76
CA PHE A 49 -3.38 -6.10 19.80
C PHE A 49 -2.34 -7.09 19.27
N GLY A 50 -1.36 -7.44 20.10
CA GLY A 50 -0.28 -8.38 19.76
C GLY A 50 1.06 -7.69 19.45
N SER A 51 2.04 -8.49 19.08
CA SER A 51 3.36 -8.05 18.60
C SER A 51 3.48 -8.38 17.11
N ILE A 52 4.01 -7.43 16.34
CA ILE A 52 4.38 -7.65 14.94
C ILE A 52 5.91 -7.68 14.92
N ASP A 53 6.48 -8.85 14.64
CA ASP A 53 7.89 -8.96 14.32
C ASP A 53 8.11 -8.68 12.84
N VAL A 54 9.03 -7.77 12.54
CA VAL A 54 9.38 -7.36 11.18
C VAL A 54 10.87 -7.62 10.99
N ASP A 55 11.19 -8.53 10.06
CA ASP A 55 12.57 -8.71 9.58
C ASP A 55 12.92 -7.53 8.68
N ILE A 56 13.58 -6.52 9.25
CA ILE A 56 13.92 -5.29 8.55
C ILE A 56 14.84 -5.55 7.35
N GLU A 57 15.84 -6.42 7.50
CA GLU A 57 16.80 -6.70 6.43
C GLU A 57 16.12 -7.42 5.26
N GLY A 58 15.31 -8.44 5.56
CA GLY A 58 14.51 -9.14 4.57
C GLY A 58 13.49 -8.24 3.87
N GLU A 59 12.88 -7.29 4.58
CA GLU A 59 11.94 -6.33 4.01
C GLU A 59 12.62 -5.29 3.12
N LEU A 60 13.77 -4.77 3.51
CA LEU A 60 14.56 -3.83 2.70
C LEU A 60 15.10 -4.48 1.43
N ALA A 61 15.44 -5.77 1.47
CA ALA A 61 15.90 -6.52 0.29
C ALA A 61 14.81 -6.68 -0.79
N GLN A 62 13.54 -6.50 -0.44
CA GLN A 62 12.40 -6.61 -1.37
C GLN A 62 12.10 -5.29 -2.12
N LEU A 63 12.80 -4.20 -1.81
CA LEU A 63 12.58 -2.91 -2.45
C LEU A 63 13.14 -2.90 -3.88
N GLY A 64 12.34 -2.39 -4.81
CA GLY A 64 12.76 -2.19 -6.19
C GLY A 64 13.64 -0.94 -6.37
N PRO A 65 14.05 -0.63 -7.62
CA PRO A 65 14.92 0.51 -7.94
C PRO A 65 14.37 1.87 -7.51
N THR A 66 13.05 1.98 -7.34
CA THR A 66 12.36 3.19 -6.89
C THR A 66 12.30 3.34 -5.37
N GLY A 67 12.84 2.38 -4.62
CA GLY A 67 12.77 2.35 -3.15
C GLY A 67 11.44 1.84 -2.60
N TYR A 68 10.52 1.37 -3.45
CA TYR A 68 9.24 0.78 -3.05
C TYR A 68 9.21 -0.71 -3.34
N ARG A 69 8.42 -1.44 -2.53
CA ARG A 69 8.04 -2.81 -2.86
C ARG A 69 7.29 -2.81 -4.21
N PRO A 70 7.54 -3.78 -5.11
CA PRO A 70 6.77 -3.91 -6.33
C PRO A 70 5.25 -3.95 -6.07
N LEU A 71 4.47 -3.40 -7.00
CA LEU A 71 3.01 -3.49 -6.94
C LEU A 71 2.58 -4.96 -6.99
N ARG A 72 1.66 -5.34 -6.11
CA ARG A 72 1.07 -6.69 -6.15
C ARG A 72 0.32 -6.86 -7.48
N VAL A 73 0.81 -7.75 -8.33
CA VAL A 73 0.13 -8.14 -9.55
C VAL A 73 -1.03 -9.06 -9.16
N ARG A 74 -2.23 -8.76 -9.64
CA ARG A 74 -3.33 -9.73 -9.57
C ARG A 74 -2.98 -10.86 -10.55
N ASP A 75 -2.70 -12.05 -10.06
CA ASP A 75 -2.76 -13.26 -10.88
C ASP A 75 -4.21 -13.41 -11.34
N THR A 76 -4.51 -12.95 -12.55
CA THR A 76 -5.80 -13.21 -13.21
C THR A 76 -5.80 -14.64 -13.70
N LEU A 77 -5.93 -15.58 -12.77
CA LEU A 77 -6.21 -16.99 -12.99
C LEU A 77 -7.63 -17.35 -12.54
N PHE A 78 -8.60 -16.43 -12.66
CA PHE A 78 -10.04 -16.72 -12.60
C PHE A 78 -10.81 -15.68 -13.40
#